data_AF-A0A2D9JSF5-F1
#
_entry.id   AF-A0A2D9JSF5-F1
#
_cell.length_a   1.000
_cell.length_b   1.000
_cell.length_c   1.000
_cell.angle_alpha   90.00
_cell.angle_beta   90.00
_cell.angle_gamma   90.00
#
_symmetry.space_group_name_H-M   'P 1'
#
loop_
_entity.id
_entity.type
_entity.pdbx_description
1 polymer ?
#
loop_
_entity_poly.entity_id
_entity_poly.type
_entity_poly.pdbx_seq_one_letter_code
_entity_poly.pdbx_strand_id
1 'polypeptide(L)'
;MLTGGLRPPVPWPAVLPRPHWHCIVPRRGRPTKGSNVVANRSQQLASVQQRVALVLILVGAIWTVEIVNWSLAHGLNRFGILPRTAHGLIGIVAAPFLHANPAHAASNTLPLLVLGWLVSLHGRERFLRVAICVTLGTGIAVWLFARGAYHVGASSLVFGLFGYIVGRAWYERSLGAIASALGAVLLYGGLVFGVFPARQVSFESHLFGLIVGIAFARLDVRQRR
;
A
#
# COMPACT_ATOMS: atom_id res chain seq x y z
N MET A 1 -75.24 53.94 50.17
CA MET A 1 -74.03 53.22 50.59
C MET A 1 -73.27 52.80 49.34
N LEU A 2 -72.16 53.50 49.08
CA LEU A 2 -71.00 53.26 48.18
C LEU A 2 -71.20 52.55 46.82
N THR A 3 -71.06 53.35 45.76
CA THR A 3 -70.89 52.98 44.35
C THR A 3 -69.43 52.59 44.05
N GLY A 4 -69.17 51.35 43.64
CA GLY A 4 -67.87 50.89 43.14
C GLY A 4 -67.89 50.64 41.64
N GLY A 5 -67.33 51.57 40.85
CA GLY A 5 -67.17 51.44 39.41
C GLY A 5 -65.88 50.72 39.03
N LEU A 6 -65.99 49.63 38.28
CA LEU A 6 -64.88 48.88 37.67
C LEU A 6 -64.34 49.62 36.43
N ARG A 7 -63.02 49.81 36.35
CA ARG A 7 -62.33 50.35 35.17
C ARG A 7 -62.06 49.24 34.13
N PRO A 8 -62.13 49.52 32.81
CA PRO A 8 -61.76 48.54 31.78
C PRO A 8 -60.22 48.37 31.67
N PRO A 9 -59.74 47.25 31.10
CA PRO A 9 -58.32 46.93 30.99
C PRO A 9 -57.59 47.73 29.89
N VAL A 10 -56.31 47.97 30.14
CA VAL A 10 -55.36 48.68 29.27
C VAL A 10 -54.93 47.80 28.08
N PRO A 11 -54.80 48.31 26.83
CA PRO A 11 -54.26 47.54 25.72
C PRO A 11 -52.73 47.42 25.80
N TRP A 12 -52.22 46.24 25.48
CA TRP A 12 -50.78 45.93 25.36
C TRP A 12 -50.10 46.77 24.27
N PRO A 13 -48.83 47.18 24.42
CA PRO A 13 -48.12 47.92 23.39
C PRO A 13 -47.65 47.01 22.24
N ALA A 14 -47.56 47.63 21.08
CA ALA A 14 -47.26 47.06 19.78
C ALA A 14 -45.89 46.35 19.69
N VAL A 15 -45.86 45.33 18.83
CA VAL A 15 -44.70 44.56 18.40
C VAL A 15 -43.57 45.49 17.92
N LEU A 16 -42.40 45.40 18.53
CA LEU A 16 -41.19 46.07 18.07
C LEU A 16 -40.71 45.48 16.72
N PRO A 17 -40.22 46.30 15.78
CA PRO A 17 -39.69 45.80 14.51
C PRO A 17 -38.37 45.04 14.71
N ARG A 18 -38.22 43.91 14.01
CA ARG A 18 -37.01 43.07 14.04
C ARG A 18 -35.85 43.81 13.36
N PRO A 19 -34.63 43.80 13.93
CA PRO A 19 -33.46 44.35 13.25
C PRO A 19 -33.07 43.45 12.08
N HIS A 20 -33.09 44.03 10.87
CA HIS A 20 -32.60 43.38 9.65
C HIS A 20 -31.07 43.46 9.62
N TRP A 21 -30.41 42.45 10.20
CA TRP A 21 -28.97 42.29 10.02
C TRP A 21 -28.71 41.79 8.60
N HIS A 22 -28.30 42.68 7.70
CA HIS A 22 -27.70 42.27 6.44
C HIS A 22 -26.33 41.63 6.75
N CYS A 23 -26.28 40.30 6.82
CA CYS A 23 -25.01 39.57 6.76
C CYS A 23 -24.34 39.90 5.42
N ILE A 24 -23.36 40.80 5.46
CA ILE A 24 -22.41 40.99 4.35
C ILE A 24 -21.57 39.72 4.31
N VAL A 25 -22.00 38.73 3.51
CA VAL A 25 -21.16 37.58 3.19
C VAL A 25 -20.01 38.11 2.34
N PRO A 26 -18.74 38.02 2.79
CA PRO A 26 -17.62 38.44 1.95
C PRO A 26 -17.66 37.64 0.66
N ARG A 27 -17.74 38.32 -0.49
CA ARG A 27 -17.59 37.68 -1.81
C ARG A 27 -16.24 36.98 -1.81
N ARG A 28 -16.21 35.65 -1.64
CA ARG A 28 -15.01 34.84 -1.89
C ARG A 28 -14.59 35.13 -3.34
N GLY A 29 -13.46 35.82 -3.50
CA GLY A 29 -12.88 36.08 -4.81
C GLY A 29 -12.70 34.77 -5.56
N ARG A 30 -13.06 34.73 -6.84
CA ARG A 30 -12.82 33.54 -7.68
C ARG A 30 -11.31 33.23 -7.64
N PRO A 31 -10.90 31.98 -7.35
CA PRO A 31 -9.50 31.61 -7.41
C PRO A 31 -8.96 31.91 -8.81
N THR A 32 -7.86 32.67 -8.87
CA THR A 32 -7.22 33.05 -10.13
C THR A 32 -6.57 31.82 -10.76
N LYS A 33 -6.39 31.82 -12.09
CA LYS A 33 -5.75 30.71 -12.83
C LYS A 33 -4.41 30.28 -12.22
N GLY A 34 -3.63 31.22 -11.66
CA GLY A 34 -2.38 30.94 -10.96
C GLY A 34 -2.54 30.16 -9.64
N SER A 35 -3.57 30.47 -8.85
CA SER A 35 -3.86 29.75 -7.59
C SER A 35 -4.23 28.28 -7.83
N ASN A 36 -4.95 27.99 -8.93
CA ASN A 36 -5.30 26.61 -9.30
C ASN A 36 -4.08 25.80 -9.79
N VAL A 37 -3.11 26.43 -10.49
CA VAL A 37 -1.88 25.76 -10.93
C VAL A 37 -0.98 25.39 -9.76
N VAL A 38 -0.81 26.28 -8.79
CA VAL A 38 0.00 26.02 -7.58
C VAL A 38 -0.67 24.97 -6.68
N ALA A 39 -2.00 25.03 -6.52
CA ALA A 39 -2.78 24.02 -5.80
C ALA A 39 -2.67 22.64 -6.47
N ASN A 40 -2.80 22.55 -7.79
CA ASN A 40 -2.65 21.28 -8.52
C ASN A 40 -1.24 20.71 -8.40
N ARG A 41 -0.19 21.55 -8.50
CA ARG A 41 1.20 21.09 -8.38
C ARG A 41 1.51 20.60 -6.97
N SER A 42 1.06 21.29 -5.93
CA SER A 42 1.26 20.86 -4.53
C SER A 42 0.51 19.55 -4.23
N GLN A 43 -0.73 19.40 -4.71
CA GLN A 43 -1.47 18.13 -4.60
C GLN A 43 -0.78 16.99 -5.36
N GLN A 44 -0.30 17.25 -6.57
CA GLN A 44 0.43 16.26 -7.37
C GLN A 44 1.75 15.84 -6.68
N LEU A 45 2.53 16.80 -6.16
CA LEU A 45 3.76 16.51 -5.41
C LEU A 45 3.49 15.73 -4.12
N ALA A 46 2.48 16.12 -3.35
CA ALA A 46 2.06 15.38 -2.15
C ALA A 46 1.67 13.93 -2.49
N SER A 47 0.98 13.71 -3.62
CA SER A 47 0.62 12.36 -4.07
C SER A 47 1.83 11.51 -4.45
N VAL A 48 2.87 12.11 -5.05
CA VAL A 48 4.12 11.40 -5.40
C VAL A 48 4.93 11.10 -4.14
N GLN A 49 5.06 12.06 -3.24
CA GLN A 49 5.74 11.89 -1.95
C GLN A 49 5.13 10.75 -1.14
N GLN A 50 3.80 10.69 -1.04
CA GLN A 50 3.09 9.61 -0.34
C GLN A 50 3.37 8.22 -0.96
N ARG A 51 3.46 8.14 -2.30
CA ARG A 51 3.72 6.87 -3.00
C ARG A 51 5.13 6.36 -2.74
N VAL A 52 6.12 7.25 -2.83
CA VAL A 52 7.53 6.92 -2.53
C VAL A 52 7.71 6.58 -1.06
N ALA A 53 7.04 7.31 -0.16
CA ALA A 53 7.11 7.08 1.28
C ALA A 53 6.70 5.65 1.66
N LEU A 54 5.66 5.06 1.03
CA LEU A 54 5.26 3.69 1.36
C LEU A 54 6.35 2.65 1.06
N VAL A 55 7.03 2.79 -0.07
CA VAL A 55 8.10 1.85 -0.46
C VAL A 55 9.31 2.04 0.45
N LEU A 56 9.65 3.29 0.78
CA LEU A 56 10.71 3.60 1.73
C LEU A 56 10.40 3.10 3.14
N ILE A 57 9.14 3.21 3.60
CA ILE A 57 8.70 2.67 4.89
C ILE A 57 8.84 1.14 4.90
N LEU A 58 8.43 0.45 3.83
CA LEU A 58 8.59 -1.00 3.73
C LEU A 58 10.07 -1.41 3.80
N VAL A 59 10.92 -0.77 3.01
CA VAL A 59 12.37 -1.04 3.01
C VAL A 59 13.01 -0.67 4.35
N GLY A 60 12.62 0.44 4.95
CA GLY A 60 13.08 0.87 6.27
C GLY A 60 12.68 -0.12 7.37
N ALA A 61 11.46 -0.66 7.32
CA ALA A 61 11.00 -1.69 8.23
C ALA A 61 11.82 -2.99 8.08
N ILE A 62 12.09 -3.41 6.83
CA ILE A 62 12.95 -4.57 6.54
C ILE A 62 14.33 -4.39 7.17
N TRP A 63 14.98 -3.24 6.94
CA TRP A 63 16.32 -2.99 7.49
C TRP A 63 16.32 -2.83 9.01
N THR A 64 15.27 -2.23 9.58
CA THR A 64 15.13 -2.14 11.04
C THR A 64 15.06 -3.52 11.66
N VAL A 65 14.24 -4.42 11.11
CA VAL A 65 14.15 -5.81 11.57
C VAL A 65 15.47 -6.55 11.35
N GLU A 66 16.13 -6.36 10.21
CA GLU A 66 17.40 -7.03 9.92
C GLU A 66 18.53 -6.59 10.85
N ILE A 67 18.63 -5.32 11.22
CA ILE A 67 19.63 -4.83 12.19
C ILE A 67 19.42 -5.49 13.56
N VAL A 68 18.17 -5.60 14.01
CA VAL A 68 17.83 -6.30 15.26
C VAL A 68 18.15 -7.78 15.14
N ASN A 69 17.76 -8.41 14.04
CA ASN A 69 17.99 -9.84 13.77
C ASN A 69 19.48 -10.17 13.74
N TRP A 70 20.29 -9.33 13.09
CA TRP A 70 21.73 -9.48 13.00
C TRP A 70 22.40 -9.41 14.39
N SER A 71 21.94 -8.49 15.24
CA SER A 71 22.40 -8.36 16.64
C SER A 71 22.04 -9.58 17.50
N LEU A 72 21.05 -10.37 17.07
CA LEU A 72 20.59 -11.60 17.71
C LEU A 72 21.13 -12.87 17.01
N ALA A 73 22.24 -12.75 16.26
CA ALA A 73 22.83 -13.85 15.48
C ALA A 73 21.82 -14.54 14.54
N HIS A 74 20.93 -13.75 13.94
CA HIS A 74 19.82 -14.19 13.08
C HIS A 74 18.78 -15.11 13.73
N GLY A 75 18.68 -15.07 15.07
CA GLY A 75 17.75 -15.90 15.84
C GLY A 75 16.27 -15.65 15.57
N LEU A 76 15.89 -14.50 14.98
CA LEU A 76 14.48 -14.23 14.62
C LEU A 76 14.02 -15.03 13.40
N ASN A 77 14.95 -15.61 12.62
CA ASN A 77 14.59 -16.42 11.45
C ASN A 77 13.77 -17.68 11.79
N ARG A 78 13.74 -18.09 13.07
CA ARG A 78 12.82 -19.11 13.57
C ARG A 78 11.34 -18.74 13.42
N PHE A 79 11.03 -17.44 13.26
CA PHE A 79 9.68 -16.94 12.98
C PHE A 79 9.38 -16.86 11.48
N GLY A 80 10.26 -17.39 10.62
CA GLY A 80 9.99 -17.58 9.20
C GLY A 80 8.89 -18.60 8.93
N ILE A 81 8.54 -18.79 7.67
CA ILE A 81 7.53 -19.80 7.29
C ILE A 81 8.18 -21.17 7.40
N LEU A 82 7.73 -21.98 8.36
CA LEU A 82 8.00 -23.40 8.40
C LEU A 82 6.77 -24.16 7.86
N PRO A 83 6.84 -24.75 6.65
CA PRO A 83 5.67 -25.30 5.98
C PRO A 83 4.95 -26.36 6.82
N ARG A 84 3.61 -26.33 6.76
CA ARG A 84 2.71 -27.31 7.40
C ARG A 84 2.88 -27.42 8.92
N THR A 85 3.28 -26.34 9.59
CA THR A 85 3.37 -26.26 11.06
C THR A 85 2.56 -25.08 11.61
N ALA A 86 2.00 -25.22 12.82
CA ALA A 86 1.24 -24.15 13.45
C ALA A 86 2.11 -22.90 13.72
N HIS A 87 3.34 -23.10 14.22
CA HIS A 87 4.27 -21.99 14.45
C HIS A 87 4.65 -21.26 13.16
N GLY A 88 4.79 -21.98 12.04
CA GLY A 88 5.13 -21.41 10.74
C GLY A 88 4.09 -20.46 10.15
N LEU A 89 2.85 -20.43 10.68
CA LEU A 89 1.82 -19.49 10.24
C LEU A 89 2.18 -18.03 10.55
N ILE A 90 2.89 -17.77 11.64
CA ILE A 90 3.41 -16.43 11.99
C ILE A 90 4.29 -15.90 10.84
N GLY A 91 5.04 -16.80 10.22
CA GLY A 91 5.91 -16.51 9.09
C GLY A 91 5.18 -15.95 7.87
N ILE A 92 3.88 -16.19 7.69
CA ILE A 92 3.13 -15.67 6.53
C ILE A 92 3.26 -14.15 6.44
N VAL A 93 3.21 -13.46 7.58
CA VAL A 93 3.35 -12.01 7.66
C VAL A 93 4.79 -11.61 7.99
N ALA A 94 5.49 -12.38 8.81
CA ALA A 94 6.82 -12.01 9.31
C ALA A 94 7.95 -12.26 8.29
N ALA A 95 7.85 -13.30 7.45
CA ALA A 95 8.93 -13.73 6.57
C ALA A 95 9.48 -12.64 5.63
N PRO A 96 8.67 -11.72 5.05
CA PRO A 96 9.21 -10.63 4.24
C PRO A 96 10.18 -9.69 4.98
N PHE A 97 10.14 -9.65 6.31
CA PHE A 97 11.01 -8.80 7.12
C PHE A 97 12.25 -9.53 7.67
N LEU A 98 12.24 -10.86 7.66
CA LEU A 98 13.31 -11.71 8.16
C LEU A 98 14.28 -12.05 7.02
N HIS A 99 15.59 -11.98 7.25
CA HIS A 99 16.59 -12.35 6.25
C HIS A 99 17.68 -13.26 6.83
N ALA A 100 18.23 -14.11 5.97
CA ALA A 100 19.26 -15.09 6.35
C ALA A 100 20.60 -14.44 6.72
N ASN A 101 20.86 -13.26 6.16
CA ASN A 101 22.04 -12.43 6.39
C ASN A 101 21.81 -11.03 5.74
N PRO A 102 22.66 -10.03 6.06
CA PRO A 102 22.50 -8.68 5.52
C PRO A 102 22.62 -8.60 4.00
N ALA A 103 23.42 -9.46 3.36
CA ALA A 103 23.56 -9.50 1.91
C ALA A 103 22.25 -9.95 1.23
N HIS A 104 21.51 -10.86 1.86
CA HIS A 104 20.18 -11.26 1.41
C HIS A 104 19.20 -10.06 1.44
N ALA A 105 19.14 -9.30 2.53
CA ALA A 105 18.32 -8.08 2.62
C ALA A 105 18.74 -7.01 1.60
N ALA A 106 20.05 -6.80 1.43
CA ALA A 106 20.59 -5.87 0.45
C ALA A 106 20.18 -6.24 -0.98
N SER A 107 20.24 -7.52 -1.35
CA SER A 107 19.83 -8.01 -2.67
C SER A 107 18.36 -7.76 -3.00
N ASN A 108 17.49 -7.63 -1.99
CA ASN A 108 16.07 -7.37 -2.16
C ASN A 108 15.74 -5.88 -2.17
N THR A 109 16.63 -5.03 -1.64
CA THR A 109 16.38 -3.59 -1.45
C THR A 109 16.12 -2.87 -2.77
N LEU A 110 17.05 -2.98 -3.74
CA LEU A 110 16.92 -2.27 -5.00
C LEU A 110 15.71 -2.75 -5.84
N PRO A 111 15.48 -4.07 -6.02
CA PRO A 111 14.25 -4.55 -6.66
C PRO A 111 12.96 -4.08 -5.98
N LEU A 112 12.89 -4.08 -4.65
CA LEU A 112 11.72 -3.59 -3.92
C LEU A 112 11.50 -2.09 -4.16
N LEU A 113 12.56 -1.29 -4.13
CA LEU A 113 12.47 0.15 -4.40
C LEU A 113 11.90 0.40 -5.79
N VAL A 114 12.47 -0.24 -6.82
CA VAL A 114 12.06 0.00 -8.21
C VAL A 114 10.69 -0.59 -8.51
N LEU A 115 10.45 -1.88 -8.22
CA LEU A 115 9.19 -2.54 -8.52
C LEU A 115 8.05 -1.99 -7.65
N GLY A 116 8.31 -1.74 -6.37
CA GLY A 116 7.37 -1.10 -5.47
C GLY A 116 6.99 0.29 -5.96
N TRP A 117 7.97 1.08 -6.42
CA TRP A 117 7.71 2.38 -7.03
C TRP A 117 6.84 2.25 -8.28
N LEU A 118 7.16 1.35 -9.22
CA LEU A 118 6.37 1.12 -10.44
C LEU A 118 4.91 0.76 -10.14
N VAL A 119 4.65 -0.07 -9.12
CA VAL A 119 3.28 -0.37 -8.69
C VAL A 119 2.61 0.86 -8.06
N SER A 120 3.34 1.61 -7.23
CA SER A 120 2.83 2.80 -6.53
C SER A 120 2.44 3.95 -7.48
N LEU A 121 3.05 4.03 -8.67
CA LEU A 121 2.66 4.99 -9.72
C LEU A 121 1.18 4.89 -10.10
N HIS A 122 0.57 3.73 -9.87
CA HIS A 122 -0.83 3.46 -10.17
C HIS A 122 -1.77 3.65 -8.96
N GLY A 123 -1.26 4.18 -7.85
CA GLY A 123 -2.03 4.59 -6.67
C GLY A 123 -1.61 3.89 -5.38
N ARG A 124 -1.72 4.63 -4.27
CA ARG A 124 -1.39 4.19 -2.91
C ARG A 124 -2.13 2.91 -2.51
N GLU A 125 -3.45 2.91 -2.68
CA GLU A 125 -4.31 1.78 -2.31
C GLU A 125 -3.98 0.53 -3.12
N ARG A 126 -3.65 0.71 -4.40
CA ARG A 126 -3.26 -0.39 -5.27
C ARG A 126 -1.96 -1.02 -4.77
N PHE A 127 -0.95 -0.24 -4.46
CA PHE A 127 0.29 -0.78 -3.88
C PHE A 127 0.02 -1.58 -2.60
N LEU A 128 -0.77 -1.02 -1.67
CA LEU A 128 -1.10 -1.71 -0.42
C LEU A 128 -1.85 -3.03 -0.67
N ARG A 129 -2.86 -3.04 -1.54
CA ARG A 129 -3.57 -4.27 -1.90
C ARG A 129 -2.64 -5.32 -2.50
N VAL A 130 -1.77 -4.92 -3.42
CA VAL A 130 -0.82 -5.85 -4.05
C VAL A 130 0.16 -6.41 -3.03
N ALA A 131 0.76 -5.56 -2.20
CA ALA A 131 1.71 -6.00 -1.17
C ALA A 131 1.05 -6.98 -0.19
N ILE A 132 -0.13 -6.65 0.32
CA ILE A 132 -0.88 -7.51 1.24
C ILE A 132 -1.26 -8.84 0.57
N CYS A 133 -1.83 -8.80 -0.64
CA CYS A 133 -2.26 -10.01 -1.33
C CYS A 133 -1.08 -10.91 -1.72
N VAL A 134 0.04 -10.34 -2.13
CA VAL A 134 1.27 -11.10 -2.42
C VAL A 134 1.81 -11.70 -1.12
N THR A 135 1.99 -10.92 -0.05
CA THR A 135 2.48 -11.45 1.24
C THR A 135 1.63 -12.61 1.73
N LEU A 136 0.31 -12.42 1.81
CA LEU A 136 -0.58 -13.44 2.34
C LEU A 136 -0.72 -14.64 1.38
N GLY A 137 -0.98 -14.39 0.10
CA GLY A 137 -1.19 -15.45 -0.88
C GLY A 137 0.06 -16.30 -1.09
N THR A 138 1.23 -15.67 -1.20
CA THR A 138 2.50 -16.39 -1.32
C THR A 138 2.85 -17.08 -0.01
N GLY A 139 2.66 -16.44 1.14
CA GLY A 139 2.93 -17.07 2.43
C GLY A 139 2.09 -18.31 2.68
N ILE A 140 0.79 -18.27 2.34
CA ILE A 140 -0.10 -19.43 2.41
C ILE A 140 0.37 -20.54 1.45
N ALA A 141 0.68 -20.21 0.20
CA ALA A 141 1.15 -21.20 -0.78
C ALA A 141 2.48 -21.85 -0.36
N VAL A 142 3.44 -21.06 0.13
CA VAL A 142 4.70 -21.57 0.68
C VAL A 142 4.43 -22.47 1.89
N TRP A 143 3.55 -22.04 2.81
CA TRP A 143 3.23 -22.84 3.98
C TRP A 143 2.59 -24.19 3.62
N LEU A 144 1.75 -24.24 2.59
CA LEU A 144 1.11 -25.47 2.12
C LEU A 144 2.07 -26.41 1.37
N PHE A 145 2.87 -25.85 0.45
CA PHE A 145 3.51 -26.64 -0.61
C PHE A 145 5.04 -26.66 -0.58
N ALA A 146 5.70 -25.77 0.17
CA ALA A 146 7.15 -25.69 0.14
C ALA A 146 7.84 -26.81 0.95
N ARG A 147 9.15 -26.99 0.69
CA ARG A 147 9.99 -27.97 1.41
C ARG A 147 10.12 -27.63 2.90
N GLY A 148 10.36 -28.64 3.73
CA GLY A 148 10.55 -28.51 5.17
C GLY A 148 11.83 -27.78 5.57
N ALA A 149 11.82 -26.45 5.44
CA ALA A 149 12.86 -25.53 5.87
C ALA A 149 12.20 -24.20 6.27
N TYR A 150 12.93 -23.34 6.98
CA TYR A 150 12.47 -21.97 7.20
C TYR A 150 12.62 -21.16 5.92
N HIS A 151 11.52 -20.56 5.46
CA HIS A 151 11.50 -19.63 4.34
C HIS A 151 11.40 -18.21 4.90
N VAL A 152 12.41 -17.39 4.57
CA VAL A 152 12.54 -15.99 4.97
C VAL A 152 12.98 -15.16 3.77
N GLY A 153 12.72 -13.86 3.81
CA GLY A 153 13.17 -12.89 2.82
C GLY A 153 12.02 -12.19 2.12
N ALA A 154 12.27 -10.94 1.75
CA ALA A 154 11.33 -10.11 0.99
C ALA A 154 11.25 -10.49 -0.49
N SER A 155 12.00 -11.51 -0.94
CA SER A 155 12.01 -11.93 -2.33
C SER A 155 10.63 -12.40 -2.82
N SER A 156 9.80 -12.99 -1.94
CA SER A 156 8.39 -13.27 -2.25
C SER A 156 7.63 -12.02 -2.73
N LEU A 157 7.83 -10.88 -2.06
CA LEU A 157 7.28 -9.58 -2.47
C LEU A 157 7.90 -9.11 -3.79
N VAL A 158 9.22 -9.23 -3.97
CA VAL A 158 9.89 -8.87 -5.24
C VAL A 158 9.27 -9.61 -6.42
N PHE A 159 9.16 -10.94 -6.32
CA PHE A 159 8.60 -11.78 -7.37
C PHE A 159 7.11 -11.54 -7.59
N GLY A 160 6.33 -11.30 -6.53
CA GLY A 160 4.91 -11.00 -6.66
C GLY A 160 4.63 -9.60 -7.21
N LEU A 161 5.44 -8.59 -6.87
CA LEU A 161 5.36 -7.26 -7.50
C LEU A 161 5.71 -7.35 -8.99
N PHE A 162 6.78 -8.07 -9.33
CA PHE A 162 7.16 -8.32 -10.72
C PHE A 162 6.02 -9.04 -11.49
N GLY A 163 5.50 -10.14 -10.93
CA GLY A 163 4.40 -10.90 -11.51
C GLY A 163 3.13 -10.06 -11.68
N TYR A 164 2.81 -9.21 -10.70
CA TYR A 164 1.67 -8.29 -10.80
C TYR A 164 1.84 -7.26 -11.92
N ILE A 165 3.03 -6.66 -12.07
CA ILE A 165 3.30 -5.69 -13.13
C ILE A 165 3.14 -6.34 -14.51
N VAL A 166 3.77 -7.50 -14.72
CA VAL A 166 3.68 -8.25 -15.99
C VAL A 166 2.25 -8.71 -16.26
N GLY A 167 1.58 -9.27 -15.25
CA GLY A 167 0.19 -9.70 -15.35
C GLY A 167 -0.75 -8.53 -15.69
N ARG A 168 -0.52 -7.34 -15.13
CA ARG A 168 -1.32 -6.16 -15.45
C ARG A 168 -1.14 -5.70 -16.89
N ALA A 169 0.08 -5.72 -17.43
CA ALA A 169 0.28 -5.41 -18.84
C ALA A 169 -0.52 -6.36 -19.74
N TRP A 170 -0.61 -7.64 -19.37
CA TRP A 170 -1.38 -8.63 -20.10
C TRP A 170 -2.90 -8.44 -20.00
N TYR A 171 -3.44 -8.15 -18.81
CA TYR A 171 -4.88 -8.07 -18.57
C TYR A 171 -5.49 -6.68 -18.80
N GLU A 172 -4.80 -5.61 -18.37
CA GLU A 172 -5.29 -4.23 -18.48
C GLU A 172 -5.01 -3.62 -19.85
N ARG A 173 -3.85 -3.94 -20.44
CA ARG A 173 -3.39 -3.45 -21.76
C ARG A 173 -3.38 -1.92 -21.92
N SER A 174 -3.31 -1.17 -20.81
CA SER A 174 -3.12 0.27 -20.83
C SER A 174 -1.66 0.63 -21.11
N LEU A 175 -1.40 1.78 -21.73
CA LEU A 175 -0.04 2.25 -22.00
C LEU A 175 0.82 2.30 -20.72
N GLY A 176 0.23 2.75 -19.60
CA GLY A 176 0.92 2.80 -18.31
C GLY A 176 1.30 1.41 -17.77
N ALA A 177 0.44 0.40 -17.95
CA ALA A 177 0.74 -0.98 -17.55
C ALA A 177 1.84 -1.59 -18.41
N ILE A 178 1.78 -1.39 -19.73
CA ILE A 178 2.79 -1.87 -20.69
C ILE A 178 4.15 -1.21 -20.41
N ALA A 179 4.19 0.11 -20.22
CA ALA A 179 5.43 0.83 -19.90
C ALA A 179 6.04 0.35 -18.58
N SER A 180 5.22 0.12 -17.55
CA SER A 180 5.70 -0.43 -16.27
C SER A 180 6.29 -1.83 -16.43
N ALA A 181 5.65 -2.70 -17.24
CA ALA A 181 6.15 -4.04 -17.50
C ALA A 181 7.44 -4.05 -18.33
N LEU A 182 7.55 -3.20 -19.35
CA LEU A 182 8.80 -3.05 -20.10
C LEU A 182 9.94 -2.62 -19.17
N GLY A 183 9.73 -1.61 -18.32
CA GLY A 183 10.74 -1.19 -17.34
C GLY A 183 11.12 -2.31 -16.37
N ALA A 184 10.14 -3.05 -15.84
CA ALA A 184 10.39 -4.17 -14.94
C ALA A 184 11.16 -5.32 -15.62
N VAL A 185 10.80 -5.70 -16.85
CA VAL A 185 11.45 -6.78 -17.59
C VAL A 185 12.87 -6.39 -18.02
N LEU A 186 13.09 -5.15 -18.44
CA LEU A 186 14.43 -4.68 -18.82
C LEU A 186 15.39 -4.67 -17.63
N LEU A 187 14.94 -4.23 -16.46
CA LEU A 187 15.78 -4.12 -15.27
C LEU A 187 15.90 -5.44 -14.49
N TYR A 188 14.84 -6.25 -14.48
CA TYR A 188 14.70 -7.41 -13.59
C TYR A 188 14.17 -8.67 -14.29
N GLY A 189 14.19 -8.75 -15.62
CA GLY A 189 13.77 -9.97 -16.35
C GLY A 189 14.56 -11.22 -15.95
N GLY A 190 15.81 -11.04 -15.51
CA GLY A 190 16.64 -12.11 -14.94
C GLY A 190 16.05 -12.77 -13.69
N LEU A 191 15.11 -12.12 -12.98
CA LEU A 191 14.41 -12.73 -11.84
C LEU A 191 13.72 -14.04 -12.22
N VAL A 192 13.28 -14.21 -13.47
CA VAL A 192 12.62 -15.44 -13.92
C VAL A 192 13.47 -16.67 -13.66
N PHE A 193 14.80 -16.57 -13.72
CA PHE A 193 15.70 -17.69 -13.41
C PHE A 193 15.76 -18.02 -11.90
N GLY A 194 15.37 -17.10 -11.03
CA GLY A 194 15.32 -17.32 -9.59
C GLY A 194 14.18 -18.25 -9.14
N VAL A 195 13.26 -18.64 -10.02
CA VAL A 195 12.21 -19.64 -9.71
C VAL A 195 12.71 -21.08 -9.83
N PHE A 196 13.93 -21.30 -10.34
CA PHE A 196 14.50 -22.63 -10.45
C PHE A 196 15.04 -23.13 -9.10
N PRO A 197 14.99 -24.45 -8.83
CA PRO A 197 15.44 -25.02 -7.57
C PRO A 197 16.88 -24.65 -7.21
N ALA A 198 17.07 -24.02 -6.06
CA ALA A 198 18.36 -23.70 -5.48
C ALA A 198 18.41 -24.15 -4.01
N ARG A 199 19.57 -24.68 -3.56
CA ARG A 199 19.72 -25.30 -2.23
C ARG A 199 19.64 -24.30 -1.07
N GLN A 200 20.08 -23.05 -1.27
CA GLN A 200 20.16 -22.04 -0.20
C GLN A 200 19.15 -20.90 -0.35
N VAL A 201 18.28 -20.96 -1.36
CA VAL A 201 17.28 -19.93 -1.65
C VAL A 201 15.90 -20.57 -1.64
N SER A 202 14.92 -19.83 -1.11
CA SER A 202 13.52 -20.25 -1.08
C SER A 202 12.88 -20.04 -2.46
N PHE A 203 13.26 -20.87 -3.43
CA PHE A 203 12.75 -20.79 -4.80
C PHE A 203 11.23 -20.98 -4.84
N GLU A 204 10.66 -21.72 -3.89
CA GLU A 204 9.21 -21.87 -3.74
C GLU A 204 8.54 -20.51 -3.44
N SER A 205 9.16 -19.69 -2.59
CA SER A 205 8.71 -18.32 -2.32
C SER A 205 8.77 -17.44 -3.56
N HIS A 206 9.75 -17.65 -4.45
CA HIS A 206 9.86 -16.94 -5.72
C HIS A 206 8.76 -17.36 -6.70
N LEU A 207 8.59 -18.67 -6.88
CA LEU A 207 7.60 -19.25 -7.76
C LEU A 207 6.18 -18.87 -7.34
N PHE A 208 5.82 -19.09 -6.08
CA PHE A 208 4.50 -18.71 -5.57
C PHE A 208 4.31 -17.20 -5.49
N GLY A 209 5.38 -16.43 -5.25
CA GLY A 209 5.40 -14.97 -5.42
C GLY A 209 4.90 -14.57 -6.80
N LEU A 210 5.58 -15.06 -7.83
CA LEU A 210 5.28 -14.76 -9.23
C LEU A 210 3.84 -15.15 -9.61
N ILE A 211 3.42 -16.37 -9.27
CA ILE A 211 2.08 -16.90 -9.58
C ILE A 211 1.00 -16.05 -8.91
N VAL A 212 1.13 -15.77 -7.61
CA VAL A 212 0.15 -14.97 -6.86
C VAL A 212 0.06 -13.56 -7.41
N GLY A 213 1.20 -12.94 -7.75
CA GLY A 213 1.23 -11.62 -8.40
C GLY A 213 0.44 -11.58 -9.71
N ILE A 214 0.70 -12.54 -10.61
CA ILE A 214 -0.01 -12.65 -11.90
C ILE A 214 -1.51 -12.90 -11.68
N ALA A 215 -1.86 -13.83 -10.79
CA ALA A 215 -3.24 -14.16 -10.48
C ALA A 215 -4.00 -12.95 -9.91
N PHE A 216 -3.37 -12.22 -8.98
CA PHE A 216 -3.96 -11.03 -8.38
C PHE A 216 -4.15 -9.89 -9.39
N ALA A 217 -3.24 -9.74 -10.36
CA ALA A 217 -3.40 -8.77 -11.45
C ALA A 217 -4.71 -8.99 -12.22
N ARG A 218 -5.10 -10.25 -12.46
CA ARG A 218 -6.38 -10.58 -13.12
C ARG A 218 -7.58 -10.11 -12.31
N LEU A 219 -7.52 -10.27 -10.99
CA LEU A 219 -8.58 -9.89 -10.06
C LEU A 219 -8.71 -8.36 -9.95
N ASP A 220 -7.60 -7.64 -9.75
CA ASP A 220 -7.60 -6.17 -9.60
C ASP A 220 -8.07 -5.45 -10.89
N VAL A 221 -7.79 -5.99 -12.08
CA VAL A 221 -8.27 -5.43 -13.35
C VAL A 221 -9.78 -5.64 -13.53
N ARG A 222 -10.33 -6.79 -13.10
CA ARG A 222 -11.76 -7.09 -13.22
C ARG A 222 -12.64 -6.18 -12.38
N GLN A 223 -12.19 -5.82 -11.18
CA GLN A 223 -12.94 -4.94 -10.27
C GLN A 223 -13.08 -3.48 -10.77
N ARG A 224 -12.42 -3.13 -11.87
CA ARG A 224 -12.41 -1.76 -12.44
C ARG A 224 -13.11 -1.64 -13.78
N ARG A 225 -13.66 -2.73 -14.32
CA ARG A 225 -14.56 -2.73 -15.47
C ARG A 225 -15.99 -2.76 -14.99
#